data_AF-A0A9D8L3M2-F1
#
_entry.id   AF-A0A9D8L3M2-F1
#
_cell.length_a   1.000
_cell.length_b   1.000
_cell.length_c   1.000
_cell.angle_alpha   90.00
_cell.angle_beta   90.00
_cell.angle_gamma   90.00
#
_symmetry.space_group_name_H-M   'P 1'
#
loop_
_entity.id
_entity.type
_entity.pdbx_description
1 polymer ?
#
loop_
_entity_poly.entity_id
_entity_poly.type
_entity_poly.pdbx_seq_one_letter_code
_entity_poly.pdbx_strand_id
1 'polypeptide(L)'
;MNSLLLILHLFGFGATFTGFFGAFFVATATNARPAPDAPVLERLRPYFAGFGHAGILILLVTGPLLLWLKWGNMPPFPTMFLLKMIFLGLLILFGIVMAMNARKARAGDLVAVGRRPIYNRVATTLFLLVMVFAVLAFD
;
A
#
# COMPACT_ATOMS: atom_id res chain seq x y z
N MET A 1 -20.16 6.18 -15.81
CA MET A 1 -18.87 6.02 -15.10
C MET A 1 -17.82 5.61 -16.13
N ASN A 2 -16.64 6.22 -16.15
CA ASN A 2 -15.63 5.91 -17.16
C ASN A 2 -14.94 4.57 -16.84
N SER A 3 -15.24 3.53 -17.62
CA SER A 3 -14.74 2.16 -17.40
C SER A 3 -13.21 2.09 -17.34
N LEU A 4 -12.51 2.89 -18.15
CA LEU A 4 -11.04 2.91 -18.15
C LEU A 4 -10.49 3.39 -16.80
N LEU A 5 -11.06 4.47 -16.24
CA LEU A 5 -10.64 4.96 -14.92
C LEU A 5 -10.93 3.96 -13.82
N LEU A 6 -12.04 3.22 -13.92
CA LEU A 6 -12.40 2.18 -12.95
C LEU A 6 -11.44 1.00 -13.02
N ILE A 7 -11.10 0.54 -14.23
CA ILE A 7 -10.09 -0.50 -14.45
C ILE A 7 -8.74 -0.07 -13.88
N LEU A 8 -8.30 1.17 -14.17
CA LEU A 8 -7.05 1.71 -13.63
C LEU A 8 -7.10 1.79 -12.10
N HIS A 9 -8.22 2.20 -11.51
CA HIS A 9 -8.38 2.26 -10.06
C HIS A 9 -8.25 0.87 -9.42
N LEU A 10 -8.95 -0.13 -9.95
CA LEU A 10 -8.87 -1.52 -9.47
C LEU A 10 -7.49 -2.13 -9.70
N PHE A 11 -6.83 -1.81 -10.81
CA PHE A 11 -5.46 -2.21 -11.06
C PHE A 11 -4.50 -1.58 -10.03
N GLY A 12 -4.63 -0.28 -9.78
CA GLY A 12 -3.87 0.42 -8.74
C GLY A 12 -4.09 -0.17 -7.36
N PHE A 13 -5.33 -0.58 -7.06
CA PHE A 13 -5.68 -1.29 -5.84
C PHE A 13 -4.93 -2.63 -5.72
N GLY A 14 -4.98 -3.47 -6.76
CA GLY A 14 -4.26 -4.75 -6.80
C GLY A 14 -2.74 -4.60 -6.74
N ALA A 15 -2.18 -3.60 -7.41
CA ALA A 15 -0.75 -3.28 -7.37
C ALA A 15 -0.31 -2.84 -5.97
N THR A 16 -1.13 -2.03 -5.30
CA THR A 16 -0.88 -1.59 -3.91
C THR A 16 -0.92 -2.77 -2.95
N PHE A 17 -1.93 -3.64 -3.07
CA PHE A 17 -2.03 -4.87 -2.29
C PHE A 17 -0.78 -5.74 -2.49
N THR A 18 -0.40 -5.98 -3.74
CA THR A 18 0.79 -6.78 -4.10
C THR A 18 2.06 -6.19 -3.50
N GLY A 19 2.19 -4.86 -3.46
CA GLY A 19 3.37 -4.23 -2.89
C GLY A 19 3.51 -4.41 -1.38
N PHE A 20 2.45 -4.15 -0.61
CA PHE A 20 2.50 -4.27 0.84
C PHE A 20 2.40 -5.71 1.32
N PHE A 21 1.43 -6.46 0.82
CA PHE A 21 1.23 -7.86 1.17
C PHE A 21 2.37 -8.73 0.63
N GLY A 22 2.82 -8.51 -0.61
CA GLY A 22 3.95 -9.23 -1.18
C GLY A 22 5.25 -8.99 -0.41
N ALA A 23 5.52 -7.76 0.03
CA ALA A 23 6.67 -7.48 0.89
C ALA A 23 6.57 -8.13 2.27
N PHE A 24 5.37 -8.21 2.85
CA PHE A 24 5.11 -8.96 4.08
C PHE A 24 5.32 -10.47 3.87
N PHE A 25 4.80 -11.01 2.77
CA PHE A 25 4.93 -12.42 2.41
C PHE A 25 6.40 -12.82 2.19
N VAL A 26 7.16 -12.04 1.41
CA VAL A 26 8.59 -12.25 1.20
C VAL A 26 9.33 -12.23 2.53
N ALA A 27 9.09 -11.25 3.40
CA ALA A 27 9.74 -11.20 4.71
C ALA A 27 9.43 -12.45 5.56
N THR A 28 8.19 -12.92 5.51
CA THR A 28 7.75 -14.11 6.24
C THR A 28 8.40 -15.38 5.67
N ALA A 29 8.45 -15.50 4.34
CA ALA A 29 9.05 -16.62 3.64
C ALA A 29 10.58 -16.66 3.85
N THR A 30 11.26 -15.51 3.81
CA THR A 30 12.70 -15.41 4.06
C THR A 30 13.06 -15.88 5.47
N ASN A 31 12.28 -15.49 6.48
CA ASN A 31 12.54 -15.88 7.88
C ASN A 31 12.33 -17.38 8.14
N ALA A 32 11.56 -18.06 7.30
CA ALA A 32 11.27 -19.49 7.43
C ALA A 32 12.29 -20.39 6.71
N ARG A 33 13.30 -19.82 6.04
CA ARG A 33 14.23 -20.55 5.16
C ARG A 33 15.65 -20.59 5.71
N PRO A 34 16.45 -21.60 5.35
CA PRO A 34 17.89 -21.63 5.63
C PRO A 34 18.63 -20.40 5.07
N ALA A 35 19.69 -19.97 5.75
CA ALA A 35 20.48 -18.79 5.40
C ALA A 35 20.98 -18.72 3.93
N PRO A 36 21.25 -19.82 3.21
CA PRO A 36 21.62 -19.79 1.79
C PRO A 36 20.52 -19.28 0.84
N ASP A 37 19.25 -19.54 1.15
CA ASP A 37 18.12 -19.24 0.26
C ASP A 37 17.52 -17.84 0.51
N ALA A 38 17.70 -17.32 1.72
CA ALA A 38 17.18 -16.03 2.15
C ALA A 38 17.58 -14.83 1.23
N PRO A 39 18.82 -14.73 0.72
CA PRO A 39 19.21 -13.64 -0.17
C PRO A 39 18.50 -13.65 -1.51
N VAL A 40 18.07 -14.83 -2.01
CA VAL A 40 17.37 -14.94 -3.30
C VAL A 40 15.97 -14.34 -3.19
N LEU A 41 15.27 -14.60 -2.10
CA LEU A 41 13.93 -14.05 -1.85
C LEU A 41 13.96 -12.55 -1.59
N GLU A 42 14.96 -12.04 -0.87
CA GLU A 42 15.11 -10.60 -0.64
C GLU A 42 15.33 -9.80 -1.94
N ARG A 43 15.83 -10.41 -3.02
CA ARG A 43 15.94 -9.76 -4.34
C ARG A 43 14.58 -9.41 -4.96
N LEU A 44 13.50 -10.09 -4.56
CA LEU A 44 12.16 -9.81 -5.08
C LEU A 44 11.53 -8.57 -4.43
N ARG A 45 12.00 -8.20 -3.24
CA ARG A 45 11.42 -7.14 -2.42
C ARG A 45 11.38 -5.75 -3.09
N PRO A 46 12.41 -5.28 -3.82
CA PRO A 46 12.35 -4.00 -4.53
C PRO A 46 11.25 -3.96 -5.60
N TYR A 47 10.98 -5.08 -6.26
CA TYR A 47 9.93 -5.17 -7.28
C TYR A 47 8.55 -5.00 -6.64
N PHE A 48 8.28 -5.71 -5.54
CA PHE A 48 7.04 -5.51 -4.76
C PHE A 48 6.89 -4.07 -4.28
N ALA A 49 7.95 -3.48 -3.72
CA ALA A 49 7.92 -2.09 -3.30
C ALA A 49 7.59 -1.14 -4.48
N GLY A 50 8.14 -1.39 -5.67
CA GLY A 50 7.84 -0.63 -6.88
C GLY A 50 6.36 -0.69 -7.28
N PHE A 51 5.78 -1.90 -7.31
CA PHE A 51 4.34 -2.09 -7.56
C PHE A 51 3.47 -1.38 -6.54
N GLY A 52 3.86 -1.41 -5.25
CA GLY A 52 3.15 -0.71 -4.18
C GLY A 52 3.08 0.80 -4.41
N HIS A 53 4.22 1.45 -4.70
CA HIS A 53 4.26 2.89 -4.93
C HIS A 53 3.49 3.29 -6.20
N ALA A 54 3.67 2.54 -7.30
CA ALA A 54 2.94 2.79 -8.54
C ALA A 54 1.42 2.64 -8.32
N GLY A 55 1.00 1.61 -7.60
CA GLY A 55 -0.40 1.39 -7.24
C GLY A 55 -1.01 2.55 -6.46
N ILE A 56 -0.31 3.06 -5.43
CA ILE A 56 -0.76 4.22 -4.65
C ILE A 56 -0.93 5.45 -5.53
N LEU A 57 0.04 5.73 -6.42
CA LEU A 57 -0.05 6.88 -7.33
C LEU A 57 -1.27 6.76 -8.25
N ILE A 58 -1.50 5.57 -8.81
CA ILE A 58 -2.68 5.30 -9.64
C ILE A 58 -3.96 5.52 -8.83
N LEU A 59 -4.05 5.00 -7.60
CA LEU A 59 -5.21 5.19 -6.72
C LEU A 59 -5.45 6.65 -6.35
N LEU A 60 -4.38 7.41 -6.08
CA LEU A 60 -4.46 8.80 -5.67
C LEU A 60 -4.93 9.71 -6.81
N VAL A 61 -4.65 9.34 -8.06
CA VAL A 61 -5.14 10.06 -9.25
C VAL A 61 -6.55 9.60 -9.62
N THR A 62 -6.75 8.29 -9.74
CA THR A 62 -8.03 7.72 -10.23
C THR A 62 -9.17 7.87 -9.22
N GLY A 63 -8.89 7.82 -7.91
CA GLY A 63 -9.93 7.93 -6.87
C GLY A 63 -10.65 9.28 -6.88
N PRO A 64 -9.94 10.42 -6.76
CA PRO A 64 -10.53 11.75 -6.87
C PRO A 64 -11.19 12.01 -8.23
N LEU A 65 -10.61 11.52 -9.34
CA LEU A 65 -11.22 11.65 -10.66
C LEU A 65 -12.55 10.90 -10.77
N LEU A 66 -12.62 9.67 -10.27
CA LEU A 66 -13.87 8.90 -10.24
C LEU A 66 -14.94 9.58 -9.39
N LEU A 67 -14.53 10.14 -8.24
CA LEU A 67 -15.40 10.90 -7.36
C LEU A 67 -15.98 12.14 -8.05
N TRP A 68 -15.09 12.93 -8.68
CA TRP A 68 -15.44 14.14 -9.42
C TRP A 68 -16.37 13.84 -10.60
N LEU A 69 -16.06 12.81 -11.40
CA LEU A 69 -16.87 12.45 -12.56
C LEU A 69 -18.22 11.82 -12.19
N LYS A 70 -18.33 11.19 -11.02
CA LYS A 70 -19.60 10.60 -10.56
C LYS A 70 -20.55 11.66 -10.01
N TRP A 71 -20.02 12.65 -9.29
CA TRP A 71 -20.84 13.55 -8.48
C TRP A 71 -20.73 15.04 -8.85
N GLY A 72 -19.80 15.43 -9.73
CA GLY A 72 -19.63 16.80 -10.24
C GLY A 72 -19.10 17.82 -9.21
N ASN A 73 -19.57 17.74 -7.97
CA ASN A 73 -19.19 18.52 -6.79
C ASN A 73 -18.77 17.58 -5.64
N MET A 74 -18.31 18.13 -4.50
CA MET A 74 -18.17 17.38 -3.24
C MET A 74 -19.57 17.06 -2.67
N PRO A 75 -20.07 15.83 -2.78
CA PRO A 75 -21.33 15.47 -2.15
C PRO A 75 -21.10 15.23 -0.65
N PRO A 76 -22.18 15.10 0.14
CA PRO A 76 -22.06 14.61 1.51
C PRO A 76 -21.38 13.24 1.49
N PHE A 77 -20.14 13.19 1.96
CA PHE A 77 -19.37 11.95 2.03
C PHE A 77 -19.97 11.04 3.12
N PRO A 78 -20.29 9.78 2.81
CA PRO A 78 -20.64 8.80 3.82
C PRO A 78 -19.53 8.73 4.89
N THR A 79 -19.88 8.55 6.16
CA THR A 79 -18.89 8.44 7.25
C THR A 79 -17.83 7.38 6.96
N MET A 80 -18.22 6.26 6.33
CA MET A 80 -17.29 5.20 5.91
C MET A 80 -16.29 5.67 4.85
N PHE A 81 -16.70 6.56 3.94
CA PHE A 81 -15.78 7.16 2.96
C PHE A 81 -14.73 8.02 3.65
N LEU A 82 -15.11 8.81 4.67
CA LEU A 82 -14.16 9.61 5.44
C LEU A 82 -13.16 8.73 6.20
N LEU A 83 -13.63 7.64 6.83
CA LEU A 83 -12.76 6.68 7.49
C LEU A 83 -11.76 6.05 6.52
N LYS A 84 -12.21 5.62 5.33
CA LYS A 84 -11.32 5.15 4.26
C LYS A 84 -10.22 6.17 3.95
N MET A 85 -10.58 7.44 3.82
CA MET A 85 -9.63 8.52 3.50
C MET A 85 -8.62 8.77 4.62
N ILE A 86 -9.02 8.65 5.89
CA ILE A 86 -8.10 8.73 7.04
C ILE A 86 -7.09 7.59 6.99
N PHE A 87 -7.53 6.34 6.81
CA PHE A 87 -6.63 5.19 6.70
C PHE A 87 -5.70 5.28 5.48
N LEU A 88 -6.19 5.82 4.36
CA LEU A 88 -5.36 6.08 3.18
C LEU A 88 -4.29 7.13 3.48
N GLY A 89 -4.64 8.22 4.17
CA GLY A 89 -3.68 9.23 4.61
C GLY A 89 -2.61 8.65 5.54
N LEU A 90 -3.01 7.82 6.51
CA LEU A 90 -2.09 7.09 7.38
C LEU A 90 -1.19 6.14 6.60
N LEU A 91 -1.73 5.40 5.62
CA LEU A 91 -0.96 4.50 4.77
C LEU A 91 0.12 5.26 3.97
N ILE A 92 -0.23 6.42 3.39
CA ILE A 92 0.72 7.26 2.65
C ILE A 92 1.82 7.80 3.59
N LEU A 93 1.44 8.35 4.74
CA LEU A 93 2.39 8.85 5.74
C LEU A 93 3.35 7.75 6.18
N PHE A 94 2.80 6.57 6.46
CA PHE A 94 3.58 5.42 6.87
C PHE A 94 4.49 4.91 5.74
N GLY A 95 4.04 4.96 4.49
CA GLY A 95 4.86 4.68 3.30
C GLY A 95 6.08 5.61 3.20
N ILE A 96 5.93 6.90 3.50
CA ILE A 96 7.03 7.87 3.55
C ILE A 96 8.03 7.48 4.66
N VAL A 97 7.54 7.18 5.86
CA VAL A 97 8.39 6.75 6.99
C VAL A 97 9.15 5.46 6.64
N MET A 98 8.50 4.51 5.98
CA MET A 98 9.13 3.28 5.49
C MET A 98 10.23 3.57 4.48
N ALA A 99 10.00 4.48 3.52
CA ALA A 99 11.00 4.88 2.53
C ALA A 99 12.21 5.54 3.19
N MET A 100 12.01 6.41 4.19
CA MET A 100 13.09 7.01 4.97
C MET A 100 13.87 5.96 5.75
N ASN A 101 13.19 5.02 6.41
CA ASN A 101 13.83 3.93 7.14
C ASN A 101 14.59 2.97 6.21
N ALA A 102 14.09 2.73 5.00
CA ALA A 102 14.79 1.94 3.99
C ALA A 102 16.11 2.61 3.58
N ARG A 103 16.15 3.95 3.45
CA ARG A 103 17.40 4.69 3.21
C ARG A 103 18.40 4.52 4.35
N LYS A 104 17.96 4.65 5.60
CA LYS A 104 18.82 4.43 6.79
C LYS A 104 19.37 3.01 6.84
N ALA A 105 18.52 2.03 6.57
CA ALA A 105 18.93 0.63 6.55
C ALA A 105 19.92 0.30 5.42
N ARG A 106 19.88 1.02 4.28
CA ARG A 106 20.90 0.92 3.22
C ARG A 106 22.24 1.56 3.64
N ALA A 107 22.21 2.52 4.55
CA ALA A 107 23.39 3.13 5.14
C ALA A 107 24.02 2.30 6.29
N GLY A 108 23.52 1.09 6.55
CA GLY A 108 24.07 0.18 7.57
C GLY A 108 23.43 0.25 8.95
N ASP A 109 22.36 1.04 9.13
CA ASP A 109 21.63 1.11 10.40
C ASP A 109 20.86 -0.20 10.68
N LEU A 110 21.39 -1.00 11.60
CA LEU A 110 20.82 -2.29 12.02
C LEU A 110 19.47 -2.14 12.74
N VAL A 111 19.26 -1.03 13.45
CA VAL A 111 17.97 -0.72 14.11
C VAL A 111 16.90 -0.48 13.04
N ALA A 112 17.27 0.26 11.98
CA ALA A 112 16.38 0.47 10.84
C ALA A 112 16.05 -0.85 10.11
N VAL A 113 16.99 -1.79 10.04
CA VAL A 113 16.72 -3.15 9.50
C VAL A 113 15.71 -3.89 10.38
N GLY A 114 15.90 -3.87 11.71
CA GLY A 114 15.03 -4.58 12.65
C GLY A 114 13.58 -4.08 12.67
N ARG A 115 13.30 -2.83 12.31
CA ARG A 115 11.94 -2.25 12.25
C ARG A 115 11.13 -2.69 11.02
N ARG A 116 11.79 -3.23 9.98
CA ARG A 116 11.17 -3.58 8.69
C ARG A 116 9.96 -4.53 8.81
N PRO A 117 9.96 -5.60 9.61
CA PRO A 117 8.82 -6.52 9.69
C PRO A 117 7.57 -5.86 10.29
N ILE A 118 7.75 -5.05 11.33
CA ILE A 118 6.66 -4.30 11.97
C ILE A 118 6.05 -3.32 10.95
N TYR A 119 6.90 -2.64 10.18
CA TYR A 119 6.43 -1.71 9.18
C TYR A 119 5.61 -2.39 8.07
N ASN A 120 6.08 -3.52 7.54
CA ASN A 120 5.31 -4.26 6.53
C ASN A 120 3.95 -4.72 7.08
N ARG A 121 3.88 -5.15 8.35
CA ARG A 121 2.62 -5.54 9.01
C ARG A 121 1.66 -4.35 9.15
N VAL A 122 2.14 -3.23 9.70
CA VAL A 122 1.31 -2.03 9.88
C VAL A 122 0.79 -1.51 8.55
N ALA A 123 1.64 -1.43 7.52
CA ALA A 123 1.23 -0.98 6.20
C ALA A 123 0.19 -1.91 5.56
N THR A 124 0.37 -3.23 5.70
CA THR A 124 -0.61 -4.21 5.23
C THR A 124 -1.95 -4.07 5.96
N THR A 125 -1.94 -3.91 7.29
CA THR A 125 -3.15 -3.68 8.09
C THR A 125 -3.86 -2.38 7.67
N LEU A 126 -3.13 -1.28 7.51
CA LEU A 126 -3.69 -0.02 7.04
C LEU A 126 -4.33 -0.16 5.66
N PHE A 127 -3.67 -0.88 4.73
CA PHE A 127 -4.23 -1.16 3.42
C PHE A 127 -5.52 -1.99 3.50
N LEU A 128 -5.56 -3.03 4.33
CA LEU A 128 -6.77 -3.84 4.55
C LEU A 128 -7.91 -3.02 5.13
N LEU A 129 -7.62 -2.08 6.05
CA LEU A 129 -8.62 -1.15 6.58
C LEU A 129 -9.15 -0.23 5.46
N VAL A 130 -8.28 0.33 4.62
CA VAL A 130 -8.71 1.10 3.43
C VAL A 130 -9.65 0.27 2.55
N MET A 131 -9.35 -1.01 2.33
CA MET A 131 -10.20 -1.92 1.55
C MET A 131 -11.57 -2.13 2.19
N VAL A 132 -11.61 -2.49 3.48
CA VAL A 132 -12.86 -2.76 4.21
C VAL A 132 -13.76 -1.52 4.19
N PHE A 133 -13.21 -0.35 4.52
CA PHE A 133 -14.00 0.89 4.48
C PHE A 133 -14.35 1.34 3.07
N ALA A 134 -13.60 0.92 2.04
CA ALA A 134 -14.01 1.16 0.65
C ALA A 134 -15.25 0.35 0.28
N VAL A 135 -15.30 -0.94 0.65
CA VAL A 135 -16.49 -1.78 0.40
C VAL A 135 -17.68 -1.20 1.15
N LEU A 136 -17.55 -0.95 2.46
CA LEU A 136 -18.63 -0.39 3.29
C LEU A 136 -19.11 1.01 2.88
N ALA A 137 -18.29 1.78 2.14
CA ALA A 137 -18.69 3.10 1.66
C ALA A 137 -19.45 3.06 0.32
N PHE A 138 -19.40 1.95 -0.41
CA PHE A 138 -19.95 1.82 -1.76
C PHE A 138 -20.89 0.61 -1.97
N ASP A 139 -21.08 -0.23 -0.96
CA ASP A 139 -22.27 -1.09 -0.82
C ASP A 139 -23.55 -0.23 -0.72
#